data_AF-A0A436BIF1-F1
#
_entry.id   AF-A0A436BIF1-F1
#
_cell.length_a   1.000
_cell.length_b   1.000
_cell.length_c   1.000
_cell.angle_alpha   90.00
_cell.angle_beta   90.00
_cell.angle_gamma   90.00
#
_symmetry.space_group_name_H-M   'P 1'
#
loop_
_entity.id
_entity.type
_entity.pdbx_description
1 polymer ?
#
loop_
_entity_poly.entity_id
_entity_poly.type
_entity_poly.pdbx_seq_one_letter_code
_entity_poly.pdbx_strand_id
1 'polypeptide(L)'
;YGDGAVSIGDPSYASGTGAFTGGANNIANSDGTATATAANMANGAVAIGNSNKAIGQGSVALGNGSTAGAAGLAGNVALGDGATAAASSGDVALGSGSVTTTAVGTASGVVNGTTYAFQGTNPTSTVSIGAPGAERTITNVAAGRISSTSTDAINGTQLAAAN
;
A
#
# COMPACT_ATOMS: atom_id res chain seq x y z
N TYR A 1 9.20 21.11 7.18
CA TYR A 1 10.21 21.01 8.27
C TYR A 1 11.14 19.86 7.94
N GLY A 2 12.44 19.97 8.23
CA GLY A 2 13.43 18.94 7.91
C GLY A 2 14.31 19.32 6.71
N ASP A 3 15.49 18.71 6.65
CA ASP A 3 16.48 18.98 5.61
C ASP A 3 15.98 18.50 4.23
N GLY A 4 16.06 19.35 3.21
CA GLY A 4 15.55 19.07 1.88
C GLY A 4 14.04 18.83 1.79
N ALA A 5 13.25 19.18 2.80
CA ALA A 5 11.79 19.07 2.74
C ALA A 5 11.20 20.12 1.78
N VAL A 6 10.28 19.70 0.91
CA VAL A 6 9.69 20.56 -0.13
C VAL A 6 8.17 20.51 -0.04
N SER A 7 7.54 21.68 -0.02
CA SER A 7 6.09 21.83 -0.20
C SER A 7 5.82 22.74 -1.40
N ILE A 8 5.05 22.25 -2.37
CA ILE A 8 4.60 23.02 -3.53
C ILE A 8 3.07 23.06 -3.54
N GLY A 9 2.51 24.27 -3.42
CA GLY A 9 1.07 24.54 -3.37
C GLY A 9 0.53 24.73 -1.95
N ASP A 10 -0.70 25.21 -1.84
CA ASP A 10 -1.29 25.72 -0.59
C ASP A 10 -2.68 25.13 -0.31
N PRO A 11 -2.98 24.72 0.94
CA PRO A 11 -2.04 24.40 2.02
C PRO A 11 -1.37 23.04 1.78
N SER A 12 -0.07 22.87 2.06
CA SER A 12 0.60 21.55 2.05
C SER A 12 1.71 21.47 3.09
N TYR A 13 1.87 20.29 3.73
CA TYR A 13 2.73 20.11 4.89
C TYR A 13 3.71 18.95 4.68
N ALA A 14 4.96 19.27 4.31
CA ALA A 14 6.07 18.31 4.30
C ALA A 14 6.89 18.41 5.59
N SER A 15 7.02 17.31 6.33
CA SER A 15 7.81 17.20 7.55
C SER A 15 8.66 15.95 7.56
N GLY A 16 9.99 16.11 7.65
CA GLY A 16 10.97 15.03 7.58
C GLY A 16 12.06 15.32 6.56
N THR A 17 13.24 14.72 6.72
CA THR A 17 14.32 14.87 5.75
C THR A 17 13.89 14.29 4.40
N GLY A 18 13.98 15.09 3.34
CA GLY A 18 13.56 14.71 1.98
C GLY A 18 12.05 14.48 1.81
N ALA A 19 11.21 14.92 2.76
CA ALA A 19 9.76 14.83 2.60
C ALA A 19 9.28 15.77 1.47
N PHE A 20 8.30 15.33 0.69
CA PHE A 20 7.75 16.09 -0.44
C PHE A 20 6.24 16.17 -0.38
N THR A 21 5.70 17.37 -0.59
CA THR A 21 4.30 17.57 -0.92
C THR A 21 4.14 18.40 -2.18
N GLY A 22 3.20 18.03 -3.06
CA GLY A 22 2.93 18.76 -4.31
C GLY A 22 1.45 18.76 -4.68
N GLY A 23 0.87 19.95 -4.89
CA GLY A 23 -0.56 20.14 -5.17
C GLY A 23 -1.26 20.86 -4.01
N ALA A 24 -2.47 20.45 -3.64
CA ALA A 24 -3.25 21.14 -2.61
C ALA A 24 -3.68 20.20 -1.48
N ASN A 25 -3.70 20.70 -0.25
CA ASN A 25 -4.12 20.00 0.98
C ASN A 25 -3.33 18.72 1.30
N ASN A 26 -2.10 18.59 0.82
CA ASN A 26 -1.32 17.36 1.01
C ASN A 26 -0.56 17.38 2.34
N ILE A 27 -0.44 16.22 2.97
CA ILE A 27 0.27 16.01 4.23
C ILE A 27 1.28 14.88 4.03
N ALA A 28 2.55 15.15 4.28
CA ALA A 28 3.64 14.18 4.33
C ALA A 28 4.41 14.35 5.65
N ASN A 29 4.00 13.63 6.69
CA ASN A 29 4.56 13.72 8.05
C ASN A 29 4.24 12.42 8.83
N SER A 30 4.63 12.28 10.09
CA SER A 30 4.50 11.01 10.82
C SER A 30 3.15 10.79 11.52
N ASP A 31 2.30 11.81 11.60
CA ASP A 31 1.07 11.79 12.40
C ASP A 31 -0.21 12.19 11.63
N GLY A 32 -0.08 12.59 10.37
CA GLY A 32 -1.20 12.98 9.52
C GLY A 32 -1.82 14.33 9.86
N THR A 33 -1.16 15.17 10.66
CA THR A 33 -1.69 16.49 11.05
C THR A 33 -1.37 17.57 10.01
N ALA A 34 -2.16 18.64 9.97
CA ALA A 34 -1.90 19.81 9.12
C ALA A 34 -0.79 20.73 9.70
N THR A 35 0.34 20.14 10.06
CA THR A 35 1.49 20.84 10.64
C THR A 35 2.81 20.25 10.12
N ALA A 36 3.87 21.06 10.12
CA ALA A 36 5.22 20.60 9.84
C ALA A 36 6.17 21.03 10.96
N THR A 37 6.49 20.11 11.86
CA THR A 37 7.28 20.37 13.07
C THR A 37 8.35 19.31 13.28
N ALA A 38 9.29 19.56 14.19
CA ALA A 38 10.27 18.55 14.60
C ALA A 38 9.63 17.27 15.16
N ALA A 39 8.45 17.38 15.77
CA ALA A 39 7.79 16.27 16.44
C ALA A 39 7.14 15.28 15.47
N ASN A 40 6.85 15.70 14.23
CA ASN A 40 6.12 14.88 13.26
C ASN A 40 6.93 14.55 11.99
N MET A 41 8.25 14.42 12.10
CA MET A 41 9.10 14.11 10.97
C MET A 41 8.85 12.70 10.42
N ALA A 42 8.55 12.60 9.12
CA ALA A 42 8.55 11.38 8.34
C ALA A 42 9.52 11.51 7.17
N ASN A 43 10.73 10.99 7.35
CA ASN A 43 11.77 11.08 6.32
C ASN A 43 11.31 10.37 5.03
N GLY A 44 11.50 11.04 3.89
CA GLY A 44 11.15 10.53 2.57
C GLY A 44 9.65 10.31 2.32
N ALA A 45 8.76 10.84 3.17
CA ALA A 45 7.32 10.77 2.90
C ALA A 45 6.94 11.65 1.69
N VAL A 46 6.07 11.16 0.81
CA VAL A 46 5.69 11.83 -0.44
C VAL A 46 4.17 11.86 -0.59
N ALA A 47 3.58 13.06 -0.63
CA ALA A 47 2.14 13.23 -0.89
C ALA A 47 1.89 14.16 -2.09
N ILE A 48 1.29 13.65 -3.16
CA ILE A 48 1.14 14.38 -4.44
C ILE A 48 -0.30 14.32 -4.95
N GLY A 49 -0.87 15.48 -5.27
CA GLY A 49 -2.22 15.63 -5.82
C GLY A 49 -3.11 16.50 -4.94
N ASN A 50 -4.31 16.04 -4.59
CA ASN A 50 -5.24 16.77 -3.75
C ASN A 50 -5.58 16.00 -2.45
N SER A 51 -5.44 16.63 -1.29
CA SER A 51 -5.91 16.09 0.00
C SER A 51 -5.29 14.73 0.38
N ASN A 52 -4.08 14.41 -0.10
CA ASN A 52 -3.43 13.14 0.20
C ASN A 52 -2.69 13.18 1.54
N LYS A 53 -2.57 12.01 2.17
CA LYS A 53 -1.87 11.82 3.44
C LYS A 53 -0.84 10.70 3.31
N ALA A 54 0.43 11.06 3.23
CA ALA A 54 1.54 10.14 3.42
C ALA A 54 2.00 10.20 4.88
N ILE A 55 1.56 9.23 5.68
CA ILE A 55 1.76 9.15 7.11
C ILE A 55 2.85 8.12 7.41
N GLY A 56 3.94 8.56 8.04
CA GLY A 56 5.06 7.70 8.43
C GLY A 56 6.22 7.70 7.43
N GLN A 57 7.38 7.23 7.90
CA GLN A 57 8.62 7.23 7.13
C GLN A 57 8.44 6.50 5.80
N GLY A 58 8.89 7.11 4.70
CA GLY A 58 8.89 6.50 3.37
C GLY A 58 7.51 6.23 2.77
N SER A 59 6.43 6.68 3.41
CA SER A 59 5.08 6.50 2.88
C SER A 59 4.83 7.34 1.63
N VAL A 60 4.08 6.81 0.67
CA VAL A 60 3.78 7.48 -0.61
C VAL A 60 2.28 7.50 -0.86
N ALA A 61 1.68 8.69 -0.90
CA ALA A 61 0.27 8.89 -1.25
C ALA A 61 0.16 9.73 -2.53
N LEU A 62 -0.38 9.16 -3.61
CA LEU A 62 -0.50 9.83 -4.90
C LEU A 62 -1.93 9.68 -5.43
N GLY A 63 -2.63 10.81 -5.59
CA GLY A 63 -4.01 10.82 -6.08
C GLY A 63 -4.86 11.97 -5.54
N ASN A 64 -6.11 11.66 -5.21
CA ASN A 64 -7.05 12.57 -4.56
C ASN A 64 -7.62 11.86 -3.32
N GLY A 65 -7.42 12.42 -2.13
CA GLY A 65 -7.86 11.81 -0.88
C GLY A 65 -7.18 10.48 -0.54
N SER A 66 -6.04 10.14 -1.16
CA SER A 66 -5.32 8.90 -0.87
C SER A 66 -4.65 8.97 0.51
N THR A 67 -4.65 7.86 1.25
CA THR A 67 -3.99 7.75 2.57
C THR A 67 -3.02 6.57 2.58
N ALA A 68 -1.74 6.85 2.69
CA ALA A 68 -0.68 5.86 2.85
C ALA A 68 -0.13 5.93 4.28
N GLY A 69 -0.41 4.90 5.07
CA GLY A 69 0.03 4.74 6.44
C GLY A 69 -0.94 5.32 7.48
N ALA A 70 -0.52 5.18 8.73
CA ALA A 70 -1.14 5.74 9.93
C ALA A 70 -0.03 6.03 10.95
N ALA A 71 -0.33 6.74 12.03
CA ALA A 71 0.66 7.01 13.07
C ALA A 71 1.28 5.70 13.59
N GLY A 72 2.61 5.62 13.58
CA GLY A 72 3.36 4.42 13.97
C GLY A 72 3.56 3.37 12.86
N LEU A 73 2.98 3.57 11.68
CA LEU A 73 3.27 2.77 10.49
C LEU A 73 4.33 3.45 9.62
N ALA A 74 4.94 2.67 8.72
CA ALA A 74 5.95 3.17 7.78
C ALA A 74 5.95 2.37 6.47
N GLY A 75 6.44 3.01 5.41
CA GLY A 75 6.67 2.39 4.10
C GLY A 75 5.41 2.03 3.32
N ASN A 76 4.27 2.66 3.64
CA ASN A 76 3.00 2.39 2.99
C ASN A 76 2.90 3.09 1.64
N VAL A 77 2.16 2.51 0.69
CA VAL A 77 1.92 3.12 -0.62
C VAL A 77 0.42 3.14 -0.92
N ALA A 78 -0.14 4.30 -1.22
CA ALA A 78 -1.52 4.45 -1.68
C ALA A 78 -1.53 5.24 -3.00
N LEU A 79 -1.94 4.58 -4.08
CA LEU A 79 -1.96 5.14 -5.42
C LEU A 79 -3.39 5.11 -5.98
N GLY A 80 -4.01 6.29 -6.13
CA GLY A 80 -5.32 6.47 -6.74
C GLY A 80 -6.34 7.16 -5.84
N ASP A 81 -7.39 7.72 -6.46
CA ASP A 81 -8.47 8.44 -5.77
C ASP A 81 -9.11 7.59 -4.66
N GLY A 82 -9.04 8.06 -3.41
CA GLY A 82 -9.55 7.37 -2.22
C GLY A 82 -8.80 6.09 -1.83
N ALA A 83 -7.65 5.78 -2.43
CA ALA A 83 -6.86 4.60 -2.05
C ALA A 83 -6.36 4.71 -0.60
N THR A 84 -6.47 3.63 0.19
CA THR A 84 -6.11 3.62 1.62
C THR A 84 -5.24 2.41 1.96
N ALA A 85 -3.98 2.66 2.31
CA ALA A 85 -3.01 1.64 2.73
C ALA A 85 -2.59 1.87 4.18
N ALA A 86 -3.36 1.41 5.16
CA ALA A 86 -3.20 1.82 6.56
C ALA A 86 -3.38 0.69 7.58
N ALA A 87 -3.45 -0.57 7.16
CA ALA A 87 -3.69 -1.70 8.07
C ALA A 87 -2.40 -2.22 8.72
N SER A 88 -1.27 -2.13 8.03
CA SER A 88 0.05 -2.58 8.51
C SER A 88 1.18 -1.82 7.81
N SER A 89 2.37 -1.76 8.41
CA SER A 89 3.55 -1.17 7.77
C SER A 89 3.89 -1.93 6.48
N GLY A 90 4.20 -1.20 5.41
CA GLY A 90 4.50 -1.78 4.11
C GLY A 90 3.29 -2.14 3.23
N ASP A 91 2.06 -1.82 3.66
CA ASP A 91 0.88 -2.06 2.82
C ASP A 91 0.92 -1.25 1.53
N VAL A 92 0.33 -1.82 0.48
CA VAL A 92 0.13 -1.16 -0.81
C VAL A 92 -1.35 -1.19 -1.20
N ALA A 93 -1.98 -0.03 -1.34
CA ALA A 93 -3.29 0.12 -1.96
C ALA A 93 -3.10 0.65 -3.38
N LEU A 94 -3.42 -0.18 -4.37
CA LEU A 94 -3.17 0.08 -5.79
C LEU A 94 -4.48 0.26 -6.54
N GLY A 95 -4.75 1.49 -6.98
CA GLY A 95 -5.95 1.88 -7.71
C GLY A 95 -6.97 2.64 -6.87
N SER A 96 -7.89 3.33 -7.55
CA SER A 96 -8.94 4.13 -6.89
C SER A 96 -9.85 3.26 -6.01
N GLY A 97 -10.13 3.73 -4.80
CA GLY A 97 -10.94 3.02 -3.81
C GLY A 97 -10.35 1.70 -3.31
N SER A 98 -9.09 1.37 -3.64
CA SER A 98 -8.43 0.20 -3.08
C SER A 98 -8.14 0.42 -1.60
N VAL A 99 -8.43 -0.58 -0.77
CA VAL A 99 -8.26 -0.51 0.69
C VAL A 99 -7.52 -1.73 1.18
N THR A 100 -6.42 -1.54 1.92
CA THR A 100 -5.71 -2.66 2.55
C THR A 100 -6.41 -3.11 3.83
N THR A 101 -6.30 -4.40 4.12
CA THR A 101 -6.71 -5.00 5.39
C THR A 101 -5.50 -5.71 5.99
N THR A 102 -5.57 -6.10 7.27
CA THR A 102 -4.51 -6.88 7.90
C THR A 102 -4.20 -8.12 7.08
N ALA A 103 -2.93 -8.35 6.78
CA ALA A 103 -2.50 -9.50 6.00
C ALA A 103 -2.90 -10.80 6.70
N VAL A 104 -3.54 -11.71 5.95
CA VAL A 104 -3.99 -13.01 6.46
C VAL A 104 -3.08 -14.10 5.91
N GLY A 105 -2.37 -14.78 6.81
CA GLY A 105 -1.61 -15.98 6.49
C GLY A 105 -2.53 -17.18 6.25
N THR A 106 -2.33 -17.88 5.13
CA THR A 106 -3.06 -19.12 4.82
C THR A 106 -2.08 -20.29 4.79
N ALA A 107 -2.12 -21.15 5.80
CA ALA A 107 -1.14 -22.22 5.98
C ALA A 107 -1.36 -23.42 5.06
N SER A 108 -2.62 -23.71 4.72
CA SER A 108 -3.01 -24.91 3.99
C SER A 108 -4.40 -24.80 3.38
N GLY A 109 -4.73 -25.71 2.48
CA GLY A 109 -6.09 -25.91 1.94
C GLY A 109 -6.40 -27.40 1.75
N VAL A 110 -7.68 -27.73 1.63
CA VAL A 110 -8.15 -29.11 1.40
C VAL A 110 -8.69 -29.24 -0.03
N VAL A 111 -8.18 -30.21 -0.78
CA VAL A 111 -8.67 -30.55 -2.13
C VAL A 111 -8.99 -32.04 -2.16
N ASN A 112 -10.22 -32.40 -2.52
CA ASN A 112 -10.71 -33.79 -2.54
C ASN A 112 -10.42 -34.56 -1.25
N GLY A 113 -10.55 -33.91 -0.09
CA GLY A 113 -10.31 -34.51 1.22
C GLY A 113 -8.83 -34.64 1.62
N THR A 114 -7.89 -34.23 0.77
CA THR A 114 -6.46 -34.21 1.08
C THR A 114 -6.01 -32.80 1.45
N THR A 115 -5.28 -32.65 2.56
CA THR A 115 -4.71 -31.36 3.00
C THR A 115 -3.37 -31.11 2.32
N TYR A 116 -3.23 -29.92 1.73
CA TYR A 116 -2.00 -29.44 1.11
C TYR A 116 -1.48 -28.22 1.89
N ALA A 117 -0.21 -28.27 2.30
CA ALA A 117 0.48 -27.13 2.89
C ALA A 117 0.85 -26.11 1.80
N PHE A 118 0.79 -24.83 2.14
CA PHE A 118 1.17 -23.73 1.24
C PHE A 118 2.48 -23.08 1.67
N GLN A 119 3.09 -22.36 0.73
CA GLN A 119 4.24 -21.50 0.98
C GLN A 119 3.79 -20.05 1.18
N GLY A 120 4.63 -19.22 1.81
CA GLY A 120 4.32 -17.81 2.05
C GLY A 120 3.25 -17.58 3.14
N THR A 121 3.22 -18.44 4.15
CA THR A 121 2.15 -18.49 5.17
C THR A 121 2.15 -17.35 6.19
N ASN A 122 3.19 -16.51 6.20
CA ASN A 122 3.38 -15.44 7.18
C ASN A 122 3.62 -14.08 6.48
N PRO A 123 2.64 -13.57 5.71
CA PRO A 123 2.74 -12.24 5.13
C PRO A 123 2.75 -11.17 6.23
N THR A 124 3.59 -10.16 6.08
CA THR A 124 3.70 -9.04 7.04
C THR A 124 2.87 -7.82 6.64
N SER A 125 2.45 -7.75 5.38
CA SER A 125 1.68 -6.66 4.76
C SER A 125 0.91 -7.20 3.55
N THR A 126 0.05 -6.39 2.94
CA THR A 126 -0.71 -6.79 1.76
C THR A 126 -0.65 -5.77 0.62
N VAL A 127 -0.86 -6.26 -0.61
CA VAL A 127 -1.19 -5.44 -1.77
C VAL A 127 -2.67 -5.59 -2.05
N SER A 128 -3.45 -4.54 -1.83
CA SER A 128 -4.86 -4.49 -2.20
C SER A 128 -5.04 -3.80 -3.55
N ILE A 129 -5.78 -4.45 -4.44
CA ILE A 129 -6.17 -3.90 -5.76
C ILE A 129 -7.65 -3.53 -5.82
N GLY A 130 -8.34 -3.49 -4.68
CA GLY A 130 -9.76 -3.17 -4.61
C GLY A 130 -10.26 -3.11 -3.17
N ALA A 131 -11.56 -3.35 -3.00
CA ALA A 131 -12.21 -3.49 -1.71
C ALA A 131 -13.30 -4.57 -1.83
N PRO A 132 -13.85 -5.08 -0.72
CA PRO A 132 -14.96 -6.03 -0.77
C PRO A 132 -16.12 -5.50 -1.62
N GLY A 133 -16.53 -6.26 -2.63
CA GLY A 133 -17.57 -5.88 -3.61
C GLY A 133 -17.10 -4.95 -4.73
N ALA A 134 -15.81 -4.58 -4.75
CA ALA A 134 -15.17 -3.75 -5.76
C ALA A 134 -13.80 -4.35 -6.15
N GLU A 135 -13.78 -5.67 -6.35
CA GLU A 135 -12.59 -6.40 -6.76
C GLU A 135 -12.16 -6.04 -8.18
N ARG A 136 -10.88 -6.23 -8.47
CA ARG A 136 -10.32 -6.06 -9.82
C ARG A 136 -9.69 -7.35 -10.31
N THR A 137 -9.70 -7.54 -11.61
CA THR A 137 -8.92 -8.59 -12.26
C THR A 137 -7.45 -8.16 -12.34
N ILE A 138 -6.55 -9.14 -12.24
CA ILE A 138 -5.15 -8.99 -12.65
C ILE A 138 -5.03 -9.73 -13.98
N THR A 139 -4.75 -8.99 -15.05
CA THR A 139 -4.65 -9.54 -16.42
C THR A 139 -3.22 -9.46 -16.93
N ASN A 140 -2.92 -10.23 -17.99
CA ASN A 140 -1.58 -10.37 -18.56
C ASN A 140 -0.55 -10.98 -17.59
N VAL A 141 -1.01 -11.91 -16.74
CA VAL A 141 -0.15 -12.69 -15.85
C VAL A 141 0.46 -13.85 -16.63
N ALA A 142 1.78 -13.84 -16.81
CA ALA A 142 2.51 -14.97 -17.36
C ALA A 142 2.34 -16.23 -16.49
N ALA A 143 2.57 -17.42 -17.06
CA ALA A 143 2.44 -18.66 -16.29
C ALA A 143 3.46 -18.70 -15.15
N GLY A 144 3.00 -18.91 -13.92
CA GLY A 144 3.84 -19.04 -12.73
C GLY A 144 4.49 -20.42 -12.65
N ARG A 145 5.59 -20.55 -11.90
CA ARG A 145 6.21 -21.87 -11.69
C ARG A 145 5.30 -22.77 -10.85
N ILE A 146 5.09 -24.01 -11.29
CA ILE A 146 4.34 -25.03 -10.53
C ILE A 146 5.36 -25.94 -9.83
N SER A 147 5.59 -25.71 -8.54
CA SER A 147 6.47 -26.53 -7.68
C SER A 147 6.12 -26.33 -6.20
N SER A 148 6.59 -27.21 -5.32
CA SER A 148 6.30 -27.17 -3.87
C SER A 148 6.89 -25.98 -3.12
N THR A 149 7.76 -25.19 -3.76
CA THR A 149 8.42 -24.02 -3.17
C THR A 149 8.00 -22.69 -3.82
N SER A 150 7.15 -22.73 -4.84
CA SER A 150 6.75 -21.53 -5.61
C SER A 150 5.86 -20.59 -4.80
N THR A 151 6.09 -19.29 -4.95
CA THR A 151 5.21 -18.20 -4.46
C THR A 151 4.78 -17.30 -5.63
N ASP A 152 4.82 -17.82 -6.85
CA ASP A 152 4.41 -17.10 -8.05
C ASP A 152 2.88 -17.09 -8.19
N ALA A 153 2.33 -16.01 -8.73
CA ALA A 153 0.93 -15.99 -9.14
C ALA A 153 0.68 -17.01 -10.26
N ILE A 154 -0.49 -17.67 -10.22
CA ILE A 154 -0.93 -18.64 -11.22
C ILE A 154 -1.99 -17.99 -12.12
N ASN A 155 -1.93 -18.25 -13.42
CA ASN A 155 -2.93 -17.72 -14.37
C ASN A 155 -4.00 -18.77 -14.72
N GLY A 156 -5.04 -18.33 -15.46
CA GLY A 156 -6.18 -19.18 -15.82
C GLY A 156 -5.82 -20.41 -16.68
N THR A 157 -4.79 -20.33 -17.53
CA THR A 157 -4.40 -21.47 -18.40
C THR A 157 -3.80 -22.63 -17.60
N GLN A 158 -3.09 -22.32 -16.51
CA GLN A 158 -2.54 -23.35 -15.63
C GLN A 158 -3.63 -24.06 -14.83
N LEU A 159 -4.63 -23.32 -14.36
CA LEU A 159 -5.80 -23.91 -13.70
C LEU A 159 -6.60 -24.78 -14.69
N ALA A 160 -6.76 -24.33 -15.94
CA ALA A 160 -7.43 -25.11 -16.97
C ALA A 160 -6.71 -26.42 -17.32
N ALA A 161 -5.37 -26.46 -17.24
CA ALA A 161 -4.59 -27.67 -17.51
C ALA A 161 -4.62 -28.71 -16.38
N ALA A 162 -5.08 -28.33 -15.17
CA ALA A 162 -5.14 -29.19 -14.00
C ALA A 162 -6.53 -29.81 -13.75
N ASN A 163 -7.55 -29.39 -14.50
CA ASN A 163 -8.95 -29.85 -14.42
C ASN A 163 -9.31 -30.71 -15.64
#